data_AF-A0A960Z3D9-F1
#
_entry.id   AF-A0A960Z3D9-F1
#
_cell.length_a   1.000
_cell.length_b   1.000
_cell.length_c   1.000
_cell.angle_alpha   90.00
_cell.angle_beta   90.00
_cell.angle_gamma   90.00
#
_symmetry.space_group_name_H-M   'P 1'
#
loop_
_entity.id
_entity.type
_entity.pdbx_description
1 polymer ?
#
loop_
_entity_poly.entity_id
_entity_poly.type
_entity_poly.pdbx_seq_one_letter_code
_entity_poly.pdbx_strand_id
1 'polypeptide(L)'
;MQDLAAMSSPPAVHILGVNQLGHESANDLVCQGRDLPWLQETLDDQVWNKWKVTYRDVVVLDRNNRPAAVFNLTVHDLARPADYDSLRALLLEVAR
;
A
#
# COMPACT_ATOMS: atom_id res chain seq x y z
N MET A 1 21.64 32.39 16.01
CA MET A 1 21.33 31.89 14.66
C MET A 1 20.87 30.44 14.84
N GLN A 2 19.58 30.25 15.10
CA GLN A 2 18.97 28.92 15.08
C GLN A 2 18.72 28.62 13.61
N ASP A 3 19.37 27.60 13.04
CA ASP A 3 19.17 27.26 11.64
C ASP A 3 19.22 25.75 11.40
N LEU A 4 18.11 25.24 10.82
CA LEU A 4 17.99 24.07 9.94
C LEU A 4 18.21 22.63 10.44
N ALA A 5 18.07 22.33 11.73
CA ALA A 5 18.06 20.93 12.22
C ALA A 5 16.68 20.22 12.18
N ALA A 6 15.76 20.66 11.33
CA ALA A 6 14.42 20.05 11.24
C ALA A 6 13.94 19.88 9.79
N MET A 7 14.83 19.44 8.89
CA MET A 7 14.36 18.68 7.73
C MET A 7 14.39 17.21 8.12
N SER A 8 13.41 16.76 8.90
CA SER A 8 13.17 15.33 9.02
C SER A 8 12.91 14.81 7.61
N SER A 9 13.72 13.86 7.14
CA SER A 9 13.40 13.13 5.91
C SER A 9 11.94 12.68 5.97
N PRO A 10 11.18 12.77 4.86
CA PRO A 10 9.82 12.26 4.85
C PRO A 10 9.82 10.82 5.36
N PRO A 11 8.82 10.42 6.16
CA PRO A 11 8.80 9.07 6.71
C PRO A 11 8.83 8.06 5.56
N ALA A 12 9.68 7.04 5.70
CA ALA A 12 9.86 6.04 4.68
C ALA A 12 8.61 5.15 4.59
N VAL A 13 7.74 5.45 3.63
CA VAL A 13 6.61 4.58 3.27
C VAL A 13 7.14 3.52 2.31
N HIS A 14 6.98 2.26 2.68
CA HIS A 14 7.25 1.13 1.80
C HIS A 14 5.94 0.59 1.26
N ILE A 15 5.91 0.24 -0.02
CA ILE A 15 4.73 -0.32 -0.69
C ILE A 15 5.09 -1.72 -1.19
N LEU A 16 4.19 -2.67 -0.91
CA LEU A 16 4.26 -4.05 -1.34
C LEU A 16 2.89 -4.44 -1.89
N GLY A 17 2.85 -4.98 -3.11
CA GLY A 17 1.65 -5.59 -3.64
C GLY A 17 1.55 -7.07 -3.25
N VAL A 18 0.33 -7.56 -3.08
CA VAL A 18 0.06 -8.98 -2.86
C VAL A 18 -1.09 -9.41 -3.74
N ASN A 19 -0.85 -10.35 -4.64
CA ASN A 19 -1.85 -10.89 -5.54
C ASN A 19 -2.52 -12.13 -4.96
N GLN A 20 -3.81 -12.29 -5.24
CA GLN A 20 -4.60 -13.43 -4.82
C GLN A 20 -4.15 -14.70 -5.55
N LEU A 21 -4.21 -15.84 -4.86
CA LEU A 21 -4.05 -17.16 -5.48
C LEU A 21 -5.03 -17.34 -6.65
N GLY A 22 -4.54 -17.86 -7.79
CA GLY A 22 -5.34 -18.08 -9.01
C GLY A 22 -5.39 -16.88 -9.97
N HIS A 23 -4.73 -15.77 -9.64
CA HIS A 23 -4.64 -14.57 -10.47
C HIS A 23 -3.23 -14.28 -11.01
N GLU A 24 -2.36 -15.29 -11.04
CA GLU A 24 -0.92 -15.17 -11.35
C GLU A 24 -0.66 -14.62 -12.77
N SER A 25 -1.57 -14.88 -13.70
CA SER A 25 -1.41 -14.58 -15.13
C SER A 25 -1.22 -13.10 -15.43
N ALA A 26 -1.64 -12.21 -14.53
CA ALA A 26 -1.51 -10.76 -14.68
C ALA A 26 -0.29 -10.16 -13.95
N ASN A 27 0.53 -10.96 -13.24
CA ASN A 27 1.64 -10.45 -12.44
C ASN A 27 2.67 -9.68 -13.27
N ASP A 28 3.05 -10.22 -14.43
CA ASP A 28 4.02 -9.56 -15.33
C ASP A 28 3.52 -8.20 -15.80
N LEU A 29 2.22 -8.09 -16.12
CA LEU A 29 1.61 -6.85 -16.56
C LEU A 29 1.58 -5.80 -15.45
N VAL A 30 1.27 -6.19 -14.22
CA VAL A 30 1.25 -5.27 -13.07
C VAL A 30 2.65 -4.73 -12.77
N CYS A 31 3.69 -5.54 -12.92
CA CYS A 31 5.07 -5.16 -12.62
C CYS A 31 5.77 -4.43 -13.78
N GLN A 32 5.24 -4.51 -15.01
CA GLN A 32 5.90 -3.97 -16.19
C GLN A 32 6.19 -2.47 -16.08
N GLY A 33 7.48 -2.12 -16.13
CA GLY A 33 7.95 -0.74 -16.07
C GLY A 33 7.80 -0.07 -14.70
N ARG A 34 7.60 -0.85 -13.62
CA ARG A 34 7.43 -0.34 -12.25
C ARG A 34 8.45 -0.95 -11.31
N ASP A 35 8.92 -0.15 -10.36
CA ASP A 35 9.67 -0.62 -9.20
C ASP A 35 8.69 -0.84 -8.04
N LEU A 36 8.00 -1.98 -8.08
CA LEU A 36 7.00 -2.36 -7.09
C LEU A 36 7.25 -3.81 -6.67
N PRO A 37 7.68 -4.06 -5.42
CA PRO A 37 7.68 -5.40 -4.85
C PRO A 37 6.27 -6.01 -4.95
N TRP A 38 6.18 -7.22 -5.49
CA TRP A 38 4.92 -7.90 -5.78
C TRP A 38 4.98 -9.36 -5.34
N LEU A 39 4.19 -9.71 -4.33
CA LEU A 39 4.04 -11.08 -3.85
C LEU A 39 2.86 -11.77 -4.53
N GLN A 40 2.98 -13.08 -4.67
CA GLN A 40 1.91 -13.97 -5.09
C GLN A 40 1.57 -14.90 -3.92
N GLU A 41 0.30 -15.00 -3.54
CA GLU A 41 -0.13 -15.99 -2.56
C GLU A 41 0.18 -17.42 -3.03
N THR A 42 0.43 -18.29 -2.05
CA THR A 42 0.55 -19.74 -2.24
C THR A 42 -0.59 -20.44 -1.50
N LEU A 43 -0.73 -21.76 -1.69
CA LEU A 43 -1.70 -22.55 -0.93
C LEU A 43 -1.44 -22.51 0.59
N ASP A 44 -0.18 -22.39 1.00
CA ASP A 44 0.23 -22.32 2.40
C ASP A 44 -0.02 -20.93 3.01
N ASP A 45 0.04 -19.87 2.21
CA ASP A 45 -0.03 -18.47 2.66
C ASP A 45 -1.10 -17.65 1.94
N GLN A 46 -2.36 -17.93 2.29
CA GLN A 46 -3.55 -17.21 1.81
C GLN A 46 -3.86 -15.97 2.68
N VAL A 47 -3.02 -14.95 2.59
CA VAL A 47 -3.13 -13.70 3.38
C VAL A 47 -4.36 -12.85 3.07
N TRP A 48 -4.92 -12.87 1.86
CA TRP A 48 -6.17 -12.21 1.50
C TRP A 48 -7.32 -12.68 2.39
N ASN A 49 -7.41 -13.99 2.62
CA ASN A 49 -8.39 -14.59 3.53
C ASN A 49 -8.10 -14.20 4.99
N LYS A 50 -6.83 -14.25 5.41
CA LYS A 50 -6.41 -13.90 6.79
C LYS A 50 -6.70 -12.42 7.10
N TRP A 51 -6.49 -11.52 6.14
CA TRP A 51 -6.69 -10.08 6.26
C TRP A 51 -8.11 -9.63 5.89
N LYS A 52 -8.95 -10.54 5.40
CA LYS A 52 -10.33 -10.27 4.96
C LYS A 52 -10.40 -9.18 3.88
N VAL A 53 -9.48 -9.26 2.91
CA VAL A 53 -9.44 -8.35 1.76
C VAL A 53 -10.73 -8.50 0.95
N THR A 54 -11.34 -7.38 0.55
CA THR A 54 -12.50 -7.37 -0.35
C THR A 54 -12.04 -7.48 -1.80
N TYR A 55 -11.39 -6.44 -2.32
CA TYR A 55 -10.70 -6.41 -3.62
C TYR A 55 -10.04 -5.04 -3.78
N ARG A 56 -8.75 -5.00 -4.11
CA ARG A 56 -7.94 -3.77 -4.19
C ARG A 56 -7.95 -2.93 -2.90
N ASP A 57 -7.92 -3.60 -1.76
CA ASP A 57 -7.67 -2.94 -0.48
C ASP A 57 -6.19 -2.59 -0.37
N VAL A 58 -5.92 -1.34 0.00
CA VAL A 58 -4.62 -0.91 0.53
C VAL A 58 -4.73 -1.00 2.05
N VAL A 59 -4.13 -2.04 2.63
CA VAL A 59 -4.01 -2.20 4.08
C VAL A 59 -2.84 -1.35 4.57
N VAL A 60 -3.12 -0.32 5.35
CA VAL A 60 -2.12 0.61 5.86
C VAL A 60 -1.69 0.18 7.25
N LEU A 61 -0.38 0.03 7.44
CA LEU A 61 0.24 -0.37 8.70
C LEU A 61 0.93 0.83 9.36
N ASP A 62 0.90 0.89 10.69
CA ASP A 62 1.70 1.84 11.48
C ASP A 62 3.18 1.41 11.56
N ARG A 63 4.02 2.25 12.19
CA ARG A 63 5.45 1.99 12.41
C ARG A 63 5.74 0.74 13.25
N ASN A 64 4.74 0.18 13.92
CA ASN A 64 4.80 -1.04 14.71
C ASN A 64 4.25 -2.25 13.95
N ASN A 65 4.02 -2.12 12.63
CA ASN A 65 3.41 -3.11 11.75
C ASN A 65 2.00 -3.56 12.17
N ARG A 66 1.23 -2.65 12.77
CA ARG A 66 -0.18 -2.91 13.13
C ARG A 66 -1.12 -2.28 12.12
N PRO A 67 -2.22 -2.96 11.73
CA PRO A 67 -3.22 -2.36 10.85
C PRO A 67 -3.80 -1.08 11.47
N ALA A 68 -3.70 0.02 10.73
CA ALA A 68 -4.18 1.33 11.13
C ALA A 68 -5.39 1.78 10.31
N ALA A 69 -5.42 1.44 9.02
CA ALA A 69 -6.51 1.78 8.10
C ALA A 69 -6.60 0.82 6.91
N VAL A 70 -7.73 0.86 6.22
CA VAL A 70 -7.93 0.20 4.92
C VAL A 70 -8.50 1.23 3.95
N PHE A 71 -7.90 1.33 2.76
CA PHE A 71 -8.34 2.23 1.70
C PHE A 71 -8.62 1.42 0.43
N ASN A 72 -9.87 1.42 -0.05
CA ASN A 72 -10.28 0.56 -1.16
C ASN A 72 -10.21 1.29 -2.51
N LEU A 73 -9.41 0.77 -3.44
CA LEU A 73 -9.19 1.42 -4.75
C LEU A 73 -10.29 1.14 -5.80
N THR A 74 -11.28 0.30 -5.46
CA THR A 74 -12.50 0.16 -6.27
C THR A 74 -13.46 1.30 -5.98
N VAL A 75 -13.49 1.78 -4.73
CA VAL A 75 -14.29 2.94 -4.30
C VAL A 75 -13.57 4.26 -4.62
N HIS A 76 -12.25 4.29 -4.47
CA HIS A 76 -11.42 5.46 -4.64
C HIS A 76 -10.43 5.28 -5.81
N ASP A 77 -10.69 5.97 -6.92
CA ASP A 77 -9.89 5.87 -8.13
C ASP A 77 -8.70 6.84 -8.07
N LEU A 78 -7.49 6.31 -8.05
CA LEU A 78 -6.25 7.10 -8.01
C LEU A 78 -6.02 7.96 -9.26
N ALA A 79 -6.78 7.76 -10.34
CA ALA A 79 -6.79 8.70 -11.46
C ALA A 79 -7.49 10.04 -11.10
N ARG A 80 -8.32 10.06 -10.04
CA ARG A 80 -8.91 11.28 -9.49
C ARG A 80 -7.92 11.91 -8.50
N PRO A 81 -7.50 13.17 -8.71
CA PRO A 81 -6.52 13.82 -7.82
C PRO A 81 -6.93 13.81 -6.34
N ALA A 82 -8.22 13.99 -6.05
CA ALA A 82 -8.73 13.99 -4.68
C ALA A 82 -8.55 12.65 -3.97
N ASP A 83 -8.73 11.52 -4.65
CA ASP A 83 -8.53 10.18 -4.06
C ASP A 83 -7.04 9.88 -3.87
N TYR A 84 -6.22 10.27 -4.84
CA TYR A 84 -4.76 10.17 -4.73
C TYR A 84 -4.24 10.97 -3.53
N ASP A 85 -4.65 12.24 -3.41
CA ASP A 85 -4.25 13.11 -2.31
C ASP A 85 -4.76 12.57 -0.96
N SER A 86 -5.95 11.97 -0.94
CA SER A 86 -6.52 11.33 0.26
C SER A 86 -5.70 10.13 0.71
N LEU A 87 -5.34 9.22 -0.21
CA LEU A 87 -4.46 8.09 0.12
C LEU A 87 -3.08 8.57 0.56
N ARG A 88 -2.49 9.55 -0.15
CA ARG A 88 -1.19 10.12 0.19
C ARG A 88 -1.20 10.73 1.60
N ALA A 89 -2.23 11.49 1.94
CA ALA A 89 -2.38 12.07 3.26
C ALA A 89 -2.48 11.00 4.35
N LEU A 90 -3.29 9.96 4.13
CA LEU A 90 -3.42 8.82 5.04
C LEU A 90 -2.08 8.12 5.31
N LEU A 91 -1.31 7.84 4.24
CA LEU A 91 0.01 7.21 4.38
C LEU A 91 0.98 8.08 5.19
N LEU A 92 0.99 9.39 4.95
CA LEU A 92 1.87 10.32 5.66
C LEU A 92 1.43 10.60 7.09
N GLU A 93 0.14 10.45 7.42
CA GLU A 93 -0.37 10.55 8.77
C GLU A 93 0.03 9.34 9.62
N VAL A 94 -0.14 8.13 9.07
CA VAL A 94 0.15 6.87 9.76
C VAL A 94 1.66 6.65 9.95
N ALA A 95 2.49 7.14 9.05
CA ALA A 95 3.94 6.95 9.10
C ALA A 95 4.69 7.89 10.08
N ARG A 96 3.97 8.64 10.92
CA ARG A 96 4.54 9.58 11.90
C ARG A 96 5.11 8.94 13.17
#